data_AF-A0A2V8F0H3-F1
#
_entry.id   AF-A0A2V8F0H3-F1
#
_cell.length_a   1.000
_cell.length_b   1.000
_cell.length_c   1.000
_cell.angle_alpha   90.00
_cell.angle_beta   90.00
_cell.angle_gamma   90.00
#
_symmetry.space_group_name_H-M   'P 1'
#
loop_
_entity.id
_entity.type
_entity.pdbx_description
1 polymer ?
#
loop_
_entity_poly.entity_id
_entity_poly.type
_entity_poly.pdbx_seq_one_letter_code
_entity_poly.pdbx_strand_id
1 'polypeptide(L)'
;MRRVFFGASLIVLCGAGRAAAQNTIAFGPHDFSAGSAIRNTDANINGQTCVFCHTPHMGSVSVPLWNRSGSAATYQVYASSTLDAAAPTSAAIQSSVSGACLSCHDGSIAIDVLTNLSGVAHAASTAFTRQATAKATYGNNGTGTGNILAGGTPFLGTDLRNDHPITIIYETARAATPTEFNTQAITGTKITVGTVGPLPLYGSSTATATVECASCHNPHSNAQGSFLRKSNAGSAICLTCHIK
;
A
#
# COMPACT_ATOMS: atom_id res chain seq x y z
N MET A 1 35.94 -27.19 56.78
CA MET A 1 36.20 -26.73 55.40
C MET A 1 34.89 -26.77 54.61
N ARG A 2 34.14 -25.66 54.56
CA ARG A 2 32.84 -25.58 53.87
C ARG A 2 33.04 -24.71 52.63
N ARG A 3 33.11 -25.32 51.45
CA ARG A 3 33.31 -24.63 50.17
C ARG A 3 31.97 -24.03 49.72
N VAL A 4 31.93 -22.70 49.63
CA VAL A 4 30.79 -21.94 49.10
C VAL A 4 30.95 -21.90 47.57
N PHE A 5 30.02 -22.48 46.83
CA PHE A 5 29.94 -22.34 45.38
C PHE A 5 29.05 -21.12 45.06
N PHE A 6 29.65 -20.05 44.53
CA PHE A 6 28.91 -18.96 43.89
C PHE A 6 28.58 -19.37 42.46
N GLY A 7 27.32 -19.72 42.19
CA GLY A 7 26.81 -19.90 40.83
C GLY A 7 26.50 -18.53 40.21
N ALA A 8 27.23 -18.15 39.17
CA ALA A 8 26.91 -16.98 38.36
C ALA A 8 25.73 -17.32 37.43
N SER A 9 24.54 -16.79 37.74
CA SER A 9 23.39 -16.83 36.83
C SER A 9 23.63 -15.86 35.68
N LEU A 10 23.95 -16.40 34.51
CA LEU A 10 24.00 -15.66 33.25
C LEU A 10 22.56 -15.38 32.80
N ILE A 11 22.05 -14.19 33.10
CA ILE A 11 20.77 -13.72 32.55
C ILE A 11 21.01 -13.42 31.08
N VAL A 12 20.61 -14.34 30.20
CA VAL A 12 20.51 -14.10 28.77
C VAL A 12 19.33 -13.13 28.57
N LEU A 13 19.66 -11.86 28.39
CA LEU A 13 18.72 -10.84 27.92
C LEU A 13 18.36 -11.17 26.46
N CYS A 14 17.42 -12.09 26.25
CA CYS A 14 16.81 -12.33 24.95
C CYS A 14 16.18 -11.01 24.50
N GLY A 15 16.79 -10.38 23.50
CA GLY A 15 16.34 -9.11 22.95
C GLY A 15 14.90 -9.21 22.44
N ALA A 16 13.97 -8.60 23.17
CA ALA A 16 12.59 -8.34 22.73
C ALA A 16 12.51 -7.23 21.65
N GLY A 17 13.55 -7.05 20.84
CA GLY A 17 13.71 -5.90 19.94
C GLY A 17 13.41 -6.17 18.47
N ARG A 18 12.94 -7.37 18.07
CA ARG A 18 12.78 -7.70 16.64
C ARG A 18 11.43 -8.29 16.20
N ALA A 19 10.43 -8.37 17.08
CA ALA A 19 9.14 -9.00 16.74
C ALA A 19 7.98 -8.03 16.41
N ALA A 20 8.15 -6.71 16.57
CA ALA A 20 7.02 -5.78 16.46
C ALA A 20 6.70 -5.28 15.04
N ALA A 21 7.63 -5.37 14.08
CA ALA A 21 7.44 -4.83 12.74
C ALA A 21 6.74 -5.79 11.75
N GLN A 22 6.75 -7.11 12.02
CA GLN A 22 6.11 -8.10 11.16
C GLN A 22 4.61 -8.27 11.44
N ASN A 23 4.10 -7.71 12.54
CA ASN A 23 2.75 -7.95 13.05
C ASN A 23 1.64 -7.09 12.41
N THR A 24 1.91 -6.41 11.30
CA THR A 24 0.93 -5.54 10.62
C THR A 24 0.57 -5.95 9.21
N ILE A 25 1.48 -6.63 8.49
CA ILE A 25 1.20 -7.19 7.17
C ILE A 25 0.80 -8.64 7.32
N ALA A 26 1.58 -9.43 8.10
CA ALA A 26 1.31 -10.83 8.34
C ALA A 26 -0.11 -11.03 8.90
N PHE A 27 -0.85 -11.98 8.34
CA PHE A 27 -2.27 -12.23 8.62
C PHE A 27 -3.22 -11.04 8.32
N GLY A 28 -2.70 -9.96 7.72
CA GLY A 28 -3.45 -8.81 7.27
C GLY A 28 -3.91 -8.93 5.81
N PRO A 29 -4.64 -7.94 5.28
CA PRO A 29 -5.24 -8.02 3.94
C PRO A 29 -4.25 -8.12 2.76
N HIS A 30 -2.97 -7.82 2.97
CA HIS A 30 -1.92 -7.93 1.95
C HIS A 30 -0.95 -9.10 2.21
N ASP A 31 -1.27 -9.97 3.16
CA ASP A 31 -0.53 -11.22 3.33
C ASP A 31 -1.22 -12.32 2.53
N PHE A 32 -0.52 -12.78 1.48
CA PHE A 32 -0.96 -13.88 0.64
C PHE A 32 -0.14 -15.17 0.84
N SER A 33 0.64 -15.22 1.92
CA SER A 33 1.46 -16.37 2.29
C SER A 33 0.68 -17.43 3.07
N ALA A 34 1.37 -18.49 3.51
CA ALA A 34 0.75 -19.64 4.16
C ALA A 34 0.07 -19.23 5.47
N GLY A 35 -1.17 -19.68 5.67
CA GLY A 35 -1.95 -19.37 6.87
C GLY A 35 -2.81 -18.11 6.78
N SER A 36 -2.69 -17.33 5.71
CA SER A 36 -3.54 -16.17 5.46
C SER A 36 -4.96 -16.55 5.00
N ALA A 37 -5.87 -15.61 5.21
CA ALA A 37 -7.28 -15.72 4.79
C ALA A 37 -7.39 -15.98 3.28
N ILE A 38 -6.54 -15.32 2.50
CA ILE A 38 -6.30 -15.56 1.07
C ILE A 38 -4.86 -15.99 0.94
N ARG A 39 -4.57 -17.14 0.33
CA ARG A 39 -3.20 -17.61 0.18
C ARG A 39 -2.94 -18.21 -1.19
N ASN A 40 -1.75 -17.94 -1.72
CA ASN A 40 -1.24 -18.63 -2.90
C ASN A 40 -0.80 -20.05 -2.49
N THR A 41 -1.14 -21.08 -3.25
CA THR A 41 -0.76 -22.47 -2.96
C THR A 41 0.51 -22.91 -3.68
N ASP A 42 1.11 -22.07 -4.52
CA ASP A 42 2.41 -22.32 -5.14
C ASP A 42 3.50 -22.38 -4.06
N ALA A 43 4.09 -23.56 -3.87
CA ALA A 43 5.10 -23.80 -2.85
C ALA A 43 6.35 -22.92 -2.97
N ASN A 44 6.62 -22.35 -4.16
CA ASN A 44 7.77 -21.47 -4.39
C ASN A 44 7.53 -20.03 -3.87
N ILE A 45 6.27 -19.62 -3.74
CA ILE A 45 5.84 -18.29 -3.29
C ILE A 45 5.29 -18.34 -1.86
N ASN A 46 4.58 -19.42 -1.55
CA ASN A 46 3.87 -19.64 -0.31
C ASN A 46 4.83 -19.64 0.88
N GLY A 47 4.72 -18.61 1.74
CA GLY A 47 5.63 -18.36 2.88
C GLY A 47 6.43 -17.07 2.78
N GLN A 48 6.35 -16.36 1.66
CA GLN A 48 7.03 -15.07 1.46
C GLN A 48 6.03 -13.90 1.43
N THR A 49 5.72 -13.31 2.58
CA THR A 49 4.74 -12.21 2.67
C THR A 49 5.07 -11.03 1.75
N CYS A 50 6.35 -10.65 1.63
CA CYS A 50 6.76 -9.48 0.87
C CYS A 50 6.86 -9.71 -0.64
N VAL A 51 6.91 -10.97 -1.10
CA VAL A 51 7.27 -11.29 -2.51
C VAL A 51 6.25 -10.77 -3.52
N PHE A 52 4.99 -10.59 -3.08
CA PHE A 52 3.90 -10.05 -3.89
C PHE A 52 4.06 -8.55 -4.17
N CYS A 53 4.94 -7.87 -3.44
CA CYS A 53 5.19 -6.43 -3.57
C CYS A 53 6.63 -6.14 -3.95
N HIS A 54 7.59 -6.83 -3.32
CA HIS A 54 9.01 -6.51 -3.41
C HIS A 54 9.84 -7.73 -3.78
N THR A 55 10.91 -7.49 -4.52
CA THR A 55 11.98 -8.46 -4.79
C THR A 55 13.30 -7.86 -4.31
N PRO A 56 14.28 -8.64 -3.85
CA PRO A 56 15.59 -8.09 -3.48
C PRO A 56 16.33 -7.43 -4.66
N HIS A 57 16.10 -7.91 -5.89
CA HIS A 57 16.80 -7.42 -7.09
C HIS A 57 15.89 -7.45 -8.32
N MET A 58 16.22 -6.63 -9.33
CA MET A 58 15.54 -6.63 -10.63
C MET A 58 14.03 -6.31 -10.56
N GLY A 59 13.62 -5.57 -9.53
CA GLY A 59 12.29 -4.99 -9.44
C GLY A 59 12.21 -3.67 -10.21
N SER A 60 10.98 -3.21 -10.48
CA SER A 60 10.74 -1.86 -10.98
C SER A 60 11.15 -0.81 -9.94
N VAL A 61 11.51 0.38 -10.42
CA VAL A 61 11.97 1.52 -9.60
C VAL A 61 10.87 2.53 -9.29
N SER A 62 9.65 2.31 -9.79
CA SER A 62 8.47 3.16 -9.52
C SER A 62 8.15 3.26 -8.03
N VAL A 63 8.29 2.14 -7.32
CA VAL A 63 8.43 2.04 -5.86
C VAL A 63 9.59 1.08 -5.57
N PRO A 64 10.23 1.11 -4.38
CA PRO A 64 11.48 0.37 -4.14
C PRO A 64 11.38 -1.11 -4.50
N LEU A 65 12.10 -1.53 -5.54
CA LEU A 65 12.20 -2.92 -5.99
C LEU A 65 10.84 -3.61 -6.18
N TRP A 66 9.90 -2.92 -6.82
CA TRP A 66 8.55 -3.43 -7.04
C TRP A 66 8.57 -4.71 -7.89
N ASN A 67 7.93 -5.76 -7.38
CA ASN A 67 7.99 -7.09 -7.97
C ASN A 67 6.80 -7.42 -8.87
N ARG A 68 6.16 -6.42 -9.46
CA ARG A 68 5.04 -6.62 -10.38
C ARG A 68 5.22 -5.76 -11.63
N SER A 69 4.63 -6.22 -12.72
CA SER A 69 4.42 -5.38 -13.89
C SER A 69 3.44 -4.25 -13.56
N GLY A 70 3.71 -3.05 -14.09
CA GLY A 70 2.74 -1.96 -14.06
C GLY A 70 1.49 -2.33 -14.87
N SER A 71 0.35 -1.77 -14.48
CA SER A 71 -0.88 -1.87 -15.26
C SER A 71 -0.76 -1.08 -16.57
N ALA A 72 -1.28 -1.64 -17.66
CA ALA A 72 -1.47 -0.93 -18.93
C ALA A 72 -2.91 -0.39 -19.10
N ALA A 73 -3.71 -0.42 -18.03
CA ALA A 73 -5.10 -0.01 -18.08
C ALA A 73 -5.28 1.50 -18.31
N THR A 74 -6.32 1.86 -19.04
CA THR A 74 -6.80 3.24 -19.15
C THR A 74 -7.79 3.53 -18.03
N TYR A 75 -7.57 4.63 -17.31
CA TYR A 75 -8.39 5.02 -16.17
C TYR A 75 -9.39 6.12 -16.55
N GLN A 76 -10.64 5.99 -16.10
CA GLN A 76 -11.58 7.11 -16.06
C GLN A 76 -11.26 7.94 -14.82
N VAL A 77 -10.90 9.20 -15.03
CA VAL A 77 -10.40 10.09 -13.98
C VAL A 77 -11.36 11.23 -13.69
N TYR A 78 -11.07 11.94 -12.61
CA TYR A 78 -11.88 12.98 -12.01
C TYR A 78 -12.28 14.08 -13.00
N ALA A 79 -13.56 14.46 -12.95
CA ALA A 79 -14.08 15.64 -13.61
C ALA A 79 -15.13 16.27 -12.68
N SER A 80 -14.86 17.47 -12.17
CA SER A 80 -15.78 18.22 -11.31
C SER A 80 -15.55 19.72 -11.48
N SER A 81 -16.59 20.52 -11.31
CA SER A 81 -16.50 21.98 -11.24
C SER A 81 -15.76 22.48 -10.00
N THR A 82 -15.55 21.62 -9.00
CA THR A 82 -14.85 21.92 -7.75
C THR A 82 -13.44 21.34 -7.70
N LEU A 83 -12.90 20.91 -8.85
CA LEU A 83 -11.55 20.36 -8.93
C LEU A 83 -10.57 21.48 -9.32
N ASP A 84 -9.74 21.90 -8.37
CA ASP A 84 -8.77 22.99 -8.57
C ASP A 84 -7.49 22.54 -9.29
N ALA A 85 -7.13 21.25 -9.21
CA ALA A 85 -5.98 20.68 -9.91
C ALA A 85 -6.38 20.03 -11.24
N ALA A 86 -5.50 20.05 -12.23
CA ALA A 86 -5.72 19.28 -13.46
C ALA A 86 -5.81 17.78 -13.13
N ALA A 87 -6.81 17.10 -13.72
CA ALA A 87 -6.92 15.66 -13.61
C ALA A 87 -5.68 14.97 -14.24
N PRO A 88 -5.17 13.89 -13.63
CA PRO A 88 -4.00 13.19 -14.14
C PRO A 88 -4.34 12.42 -15.42
N THR A 89 -3.34 12.17 -16.26
CA THR A 89 -3.47 11.21 -17.37
C THR A 89 -3.31 9.78 -16.84
N SER A 90 -3.84 8.79 -17.56
CA SER A 90 -3.59 7.38 -17.20
C SER A 90 -2.10 7.04 -17.18
N ALA A 91 -1.30 7.59 -18.09
CA ALA A 91 0.15 7.41 -18.10
C ALA A 91 0.84 7.99 -16.85
N ALA A 92 0.38 9.14 -16.36
CA ALA A 92 0.86 9.70 -15.10
C ALA A 92 0.51 8.76 -13.93
N ILE A 93 -0.72 8.24 -13.86
CA ILE A 93 -1.12 7.29 -12.82
C ILE A 93 -0.24 6.03 -12.86
N GLN A 94 -0.05 5.44 -14.04
CA GLN A 94 0.73 4.22 -14.23
C GLN A 94 2.20 4.37 -13.80
N SER A 95 2.78 5.56 -13.99
CA SER A 95 4.16 5.86 -13.61
C SER A 95 4.33 6.39 -12.18
N SER A 96 3.22 6.65 -11.49
CA SER A 96 3.19 7.16 -10.11
C SER A 96 3.27 6.04 -9.07
N VAL A 97 3.34 6.43 -7.80
CA VAL A 97 3.25 5.50 -6.66
C VAL A 97 1.90 4.79 -6.63
N SER A 98 0.81 5.46 -7.00
CA SER A 98 -0.51 4.84 -7.09
C SER A 98 -0.60 3.76 -8.16
N GLY A 99 0.21 3.87 -9.23
CA GLY A 99 0.31 2.83 -10.26
C GLY A 99 0.78 1.47 -9.70
N ALA A 100 1.63 1.48 -8.68
CA ALA A 100 2.03 0.26 -7.98
C ALA A 100 0.84 -0.38 -7.25
N CYS A 101 0.03 0.41 -6.53
CA CYS A 101 -1.19 -0.07 -5.89
C CYS A 101 -2.18 -0.62 -6.93
N LEU A 102 -2.41 0.13 -7.99
CA LEU A 102 -3.37 -0.23 -9.02
C LEU A 102 -2.95 -1.48 -9.80
N SER A 103 -1.66 -1.84 -9.85
CA SER A 103 -1.24 -3.14 -10.39
C SER A 103 -1.92 -4.35 -9.73
N CYS A 104 -2.47 -4.21 -8.52
CA CYS A 104 -3.34 -5.20 -7.88
C CYS A 104 -4.81 -4.75 -7.85
N HIS A 105 -5.06 -3.47 -7.53
CA HIS A 105 -6.39 -2.97 -7.19
C HIS A 105 -7.27 -2.64 -8.39
N ASP A 106 -6.69 -2.52 -9.60
CA ASP A 106 -7.45 -2.29 -10.83
C ASP A 106 -7.98 -3.59 -11.46
N GLY A 107 -7.47 -4.75 -11.02
CA GLY A 107 -7.87 -6.05 -11.52
C GLY A 107 -7.39 -6.44 -12.91
N SER A 108 -6.54 -5.64 -13.53
CA SER A 108 -6.02 -5.89 -14.88
C SER A 108 -4.97 -7.01 -14.90
N ILE A 109 -4.28 -7.23 -13.77
CA ILE A 109 -3.19 -8.20 -13.62
C ILE A 109 -3.48 -9.06 -12.39
N ALA A 110 -3.29 -10.38 -12.51
CA ALA A 110 -3.44 -11.29 -11.37
C ALA A 110 -2.40 -10.99 -10.26
N ILE A 111 -2.77 -11.25 -9.00
CA ILE A 111 -1.98 -10.87 -7.80
C ILE A 111 -0.65 -11.63 -7.73
N ASP A 112 -0.57 -12.82 -8.31
CA ASP A 112 0.63 -13.64 -8.36
C ASP A 112 1.50 -13.41 -9.60
N VAL A 113 1.15 -12.51 -10.51
CA VAL A 113 2.08 -12.14 -11.59
C VAL A 113 3.24 -11.34 -11.00
N LEU A 114 4.41 -11.98 -10.92
CA LEU A 114 5.62 -11.38 -10.34
C LEU A 114 6.72 -11.22 -11.40
N THR A 115 7.42 -10.10 -11.33
CA THR A 115 8.55 -9.81 -12.22
C THR A 115 9.75 -10.69 -11.91
N ASN A 116 9.97 -11.03 -10.64
CA ASN A 116 11.11 -11.80 -10.18
C ASN A 116 10.76 -12.64 -8.94
N LEU A 117 10.68 -13.95 -9.13
CA LEU A 117 10.67 -14.97 -8.08
C LEU A 117 11.96 -15.78 -8.19
N SER A 118 12.93 -15.53 -7.30
CA SER A 118 14.20 -16.28 -7.28
C SER A 118 14.99 -16.25 -8.61
N GLY A 119 14.96 -15.12 -9.31
CA GLY A 119 15.66 -14.90 -10.57
C GLY A 119 14.87 -15.23 -11.83
N VAL A 120 13.63 -15.71 -11.71
CA VAL A 120 12.76 -16.02 -12.84
C VAL A 120 11.46 -15.22 -12.77
N ALA A 121 10.94 -14.80 -13.94
CA ALA A 121 9.61 -14.22 -14.00
C ALA A 121 8.57 -15.29 -13.62
N HIS A 122 7.59 -14.90 -12.82
CA HIS A 122 6.51 -15.79 -12.41
C HIS A 122 5.21 -15.37 -13.11
N ALA A 123 4.79 -16.16 -14.09
CA ALA A 123 3.47 -16.01 -14.69
C ALA A 123 2.40 -16.52 -13.73
N ALA A 124 1.18 -15.99 -13.82
CA ALA A 124 0.08 -16.36 -12.93
C ALA A 124 -0.10 -17.89 -12.86
N SER A 125 0.04 -18.47 -11.66
CA SER A 125 0.00 -19.92 -11.42
C SER A 125 -1.28 -20.36 -10.70
N THR A 126 -2.38 -19.66 -10.95
CA THR A 126 -3.79 -20.13 -10.84
C THR A 126 -4.36 -20.59 -9.50
N ALA A 127 -3.57 -20.82 -8.45
CA ALA A 127 -4.09 -21.46 -7.25
C ALA A 127 -3.95 -20.55 -6.03
N PHE A 128 -4.86 -19.58 -5.91
CA PHE A 128 -5.16 -19.01 -4.60
C PHE A 128 -6.32 -19.78 -3.96
N THR A 129 -6.16 -20.15 -2.68
CA THR A 129 -7.21 -20.80 -1.88
C THR A 129 -7.63 -19.88 -0.74
N ARG A 130 -8.93 -19.80 -0.47
CA ARG A 130 -9.47 -19.10 0.71
C ARG A 130 -9.46 -20.01 1.94
N GLN A 131 -9.18 -19.46 3.12
CA GLN A 131 -9.46 -20.14 4.38
C GLN A 131 -10.97 -20.04 4.71
N ALA A 132 -11.58 -21.12 5.21
CA ALA A 132 -13.01 -21.17 5.52
C ALA A 132 -13.48 -20.14 6.56
N THR A 133 -12.56 -19.58 7.36
CA THR A 133 -12.80 -18.55 8.38
C THR A 133 -12.49 -17.12 7.91
N ALA A 134 -12.20 -16.92 6.62
CA ALA A 134 -11.94 -15.59 6.06
C ALA A 134 -13.18 -14.68 6.22
N LYS A 135 -12.95 -13.47 6.73
CA LYS A 135 -13.95 -12.42 6.93
C LYS A 135 -14.81 -12.25 5.67
N ALA A 136 -16.14 -12.28 5.81
CA ALA A 136 -17.18 -12.24 4.76
C ALA A 136 -17.17 -11.00 3.82
N THR A 137 -16.08 -10.23 3.78
CA THR A 137 -15.91 -8.98 3.02
C THR A 137 -15.40 -9.23 1.60
N TYR A 138 -14.85 -10.41 1.30
CA TYR A 138 -14.48 -10.80 -0.05
C TYR A 138 -15.59 -11.66 -0.64
N GLY A 139 -16.14 -11.28 -1.80
CA GLY A 139 -17.36 -11.86 -2.37
C GLY A 139 -17.47 -13.38 -2.26
N ASN A 140 -18.68 -13.84 -1.90
CA ASN A 140 -19.02 -15.26 -1.84
C ASN A 140 -18.84 -15.90 -3.22
N ASN A 141 -17.99 -16.93 -3.28
CA ASN A 141 -17.78 -17.86 -4.40
C ASN A 141 -16.68 -17.44 -5.39
N GLY A 142 -15.47 -17.97 -5.18
CA GLY A 142 -14.43 -17.97 -6.21
C GLY A 142 -13.20 -18.77 -5.80
N THR A 143 -12.94 -19.88 -6.51
CA THR A 143 -11.62 -20.50 -6.67
C THR A 143 -11.13 -20.14 -8.09
N GLY A 144 -9.87 -19.74 -8.26
CA GLY A 144 -9.29 -19.53 -9.60
C GLY A 144 -8.36 -18.32 -9.76
N THR A 145 -7.85 -18.17 -10.99
CA THR A 145 -6.81 -17.24 -11.47
C THR A 145 -7.12 -15.75 -11.37
N GLY A 146 -8.39 -15.38 -11.50
CA GLY A 146 -8.73 -14.01 -11.90
C GLY A 146 -9.57 -13.19 -10.93
N ASN A 147 -10.09 -13.76 -9.83
CA ASN A 147 -11.24 -13.10 -9.20
C ASN A 147 -11.46 -13.37 -7.70
N ILE A 148 -10.38 -13.56 -6.93
CA ILE A 148 -10.52 -13.65 -5.46
C ILE A 148 -10.91 -12.30 -4.83
N LEU A 149 -10.80 -11.19 -5.58
CA LEU A 149 -11.22 -9.86 -5.13
C LEU A 149 -12.50 -9.36 -5.83
N ALA A 150 -13.22 -10.22 -6.56
CA ALA A 150 -14.43 -9.80 -7.26
C ALA A 150 -15.55 -9.38 -6.29
N GLY A 151 -16.14 -8.20 -6.52
CA GLY A 151 -17.42 -7.80 -5.94
C GLY A 151 -17.37 -6.92 -4.69
N GLY A 152 -16.24 -6.27 -4.37
CA GLY A 152 -16.21 -5.28 -3.29
C GLY A 152 -14.84 -4.66 -3.01
N THR A 153 -14.80 -3.68 -2.10
CA THR A 153 -13.55 -3.10 -1.61
C THR A 153 -12.63 -4.21 -1.10
N PRO A 154 -11.35 -4.26 -1.53
CA PRO A 154 -10.62 -3.12 -2.09
C PRO A 154 -10.42 -3.15 -3.63
N PHE A 155 -11.25 -3.85 -4.40
CA PHE A 155 -11.15 -3.83 -5.87
C PHE A 155 -11.75 -2.52 -6.42
N LEU A 156 -10.90 -1.65 -6.98
CA LEU A 156 -11.29 -0.34 -7.52
C LEU A 156 -11.68 -0.42 -8.99
N GLY A 157 -11.00 -1.29 -9.75
CA GLY A 157 -11.13 -1.30 -11.20
C GLY A 157 -10.45 -0.09 -11.84
N THR A 158 -10.93 0.29 -13.03
CA THR A 158 -10.34 1.37 -13.84
C THR A 158 -11.17 2.66 -13.83
N ASP A 159 -12.31 2.67 -13.14
CA ASP A 159 -13.11 3.88 -12.96
C ASP A 159 -12.81 4.49 -11.59
N LEU A 160 -12.01 5.56 -11.59
CA LEU A 160 -11.57 6.25 -10.36
C LEU A 160 -12.42 7.49 -10.05
N ARG A 161 -13.49 7.75 -10.81
CA ARG A 161 -14.27 9.00 -10.69
C ARG A 161 -14.99 9.14 -9.35
N ASN A 162 -15.19 8.05 -8.63
CA ASN A 162 -15.78 8.00 -7.28
C ASN A 162 -14.74 7.96 -6.15
N ASP A 163 -13.45 7.98 -6.48
CA ASP A 163 -12.35 8.00 -5.50
C ASP A 163 -11.83 9.42 -5.24
N HIS A 164 -11.05 9.56 -4.16
CA HIS A 164 -10.30 10.80 -3.94
C HIS A 164 -9.25 10.99 -5.05
N PRO A 165 -9.07 12.21 -5.58
CA PRO A 165 -8.02 12.51 -6.54
C PRO A 165 -6.63 12.04 -6.11
N ILE A 166 -6.00 11.19 -6.94
CA ILE A 166 -4.61 10.74 -6.83
C ILE A 166 -3.81 11.20 -8.06
N THR A 167 -2.49 11.20 -7.94
CA THR A 167 -1.54 11.67 -8.95
C THR A 167 -1.79 13.13 -9.38
N ILE A 168 -2.48 13.90 -8.54
CA ILE A 168 -2.67 15.34 -8.70
C ILE A 168 -1.56 16.09 -7.97
N ILE A 169 -1.05 17.17 -8.57
CA ILE A 169 -0.06 18.04 -7.92
C ILE A 169 -0.77 18.83 -6.82
N TYR A 170 -0.40 18.60 -5.55
CA TYR A 170 -1.07 19.23 -4.41
C TYR A 170 -0.93 20.75 -4.44
N GLU A 171 0.26 21.23 -4.80
CA GLU A 171 0.56 22.66 -4.84
C GLU A 171 -0.32 23.41 -5.85
N THR A 172 -0.73 22.78 -6.96
CA THR A 172 -1.65 23.41 -7.92
C THR A 172 -3.01 23.70 -7.28
N ALA A 173 -3.59 22.73 -6.56
CA ALA A 173 -4.85 22.93 -5.84
C ALA A 173 -4.69 23.96 -4.71
N ARG A 174 -3.65 23.81 -3.88
CA ARG A 174 -3.37 24.72 -2.76
C ARG A 174 -3.17 26.16 -3.21
N ALA A 175 -2.49 26.38 -4.34
CA ALA A 175 -2.23 27.72 -4.86
C ALA A 175 -3.50 28.37 -5.45
N ALA A 176 -4.40 27.58 -6.02
CA ALA A 176 -5.68 28.07 -6.55
C ALA A 176 -6.62 28.57 -5.44
N THR A 177 -6.66 27.85 -4.30
CA THR A 177 -7.53 28.17 -3.16
C THR A 177 -6.78 28.09 -1.81
N PRO A 178 -5.86 29.03 -1.52
CA PRO A 178 -4.97 28.93 -0.35
C PRO A 178 -5.65 28.89 1.02
N THR A 179 -6.88 29.38 1.11
CA THR A 179 -7.69 29.35 2.34
C THR A 179 -8.37 28.01 2.59
N GLU A 180 -8.39 27.11 1.61
CA GLU A 180 -9.04 25.80 1.70
C GLU A 180 -8.06 24.64 1.91
N PHE A 181 -6.75 24.90 1.85
CA PHE A 181 -5.72 23.88 1.90
C PHE A 181 -4.58 24.24 2.85
N ASN A 182 -4.19 23.29 3.69
CA ASN A 182 -3.02 23.41 4.55
C ASN A 182 -1.73 23.47 3.72
N THR A 183 -0.70 24.08 4.28
CA THR A 183 0.61 24.17 3.62
C THR A 183 1.37 22.84 3.66
N GLN A 184 2.19 22.65 2.63
CA GLN A 184 3.16 21.57 2.55
C GLN A 184 4.56 22.08 2.93
N ALA A 185 5.39 21.20 3.47
CA ALA A 185 6.76 21.49 3.85
C ALA A 185 7.68 20.32 3.48
N ILE A 186 8.96 20.64 3.27
CA ILE A 186 10.02 19.65 3.15
C ILE A 186 10.56 19.39 4.56
N THR A 187 10.52 18.13 5.01
CA THR A 187 11.12 17.67 6.26
C THR A 187 12.11 16.56 5.95
N GLY A 188 13.40 16.91 5.93
CA GLY A 188 14.45 16.00 5.48
C GLY A 188 14.27 15.65 4.00
N THR A 189 14.14 14.35 3.69
CA THR A 189 13.94 13.85 2.32
C THR A 189 12.46 13.71 1.93
N LYS A 190 11.54 14.08 2.82
CA LYS A 190 10.10 13.90 2.60
C LYS A 190 9.41 15.24 2.41
N ILE A 191 8.40 15.23 1.55
CA ILE A 191 7.45 16.32 1.42
C ILE A 191 6.20 15.90 2.19
N THR A 192 5.68 16.76 3.04
CA THR A 192 4.52 16.47 3.87
C THR A 192 3.55 17.63 3.90
N VAL A 193 2.27 17.32 4.13
CA VAL A 193 1.20 18.30 4.35
C VAL A 193 0.66 18.21 5.77
N GLY A 194 0.31 19.37 6.34
CA GLY A 194 -0.17 19.52 7.71
C GLY A 194 0.93 19.44 8.76
N THR A 195 0.63 19.90 9.97
CA THR A 195 1.61 19.99 11.09
C THR A 195 1.42 18.89 12.14
N VAL A 196 0.18 18.44 12.38
CA VAL A 196 -0.14 17.41 13.38
C VAL A 196 -0.45 16.09 12.69
N GLY A 197 0.44 15.11 12.86
CA GLY A 197 0.36 13.84 12.13
C GLY A 197 0.38 14.07 10.61
N PRO A 198 1.50 14.62 10.08
CA PRO A 198 1.62 14.99 8.68
C PRO A 198 1.47 13.78 7.74
N LEU A 199 0.86 14.01 6.58
CA LEU A 199 0.75 13.00 5.53
C LEU A 199 1.80 13.24 4.44
N PRO A 200 2.42 12.19 3.88
CA PRO A 200 3.43 12.34 2.83
C PRO A 200 2.80 12.70 1.50
N LEU A 201 3.49 13.56 0.75
CA LEU A 201 3.31 13.78 -0.68
C LEU A 201 4.50 13.18 -1.43
N TYR A 202 4.31 12.81 -2.68
CA TYR A 202 5.31 12.08 -3.46
C TYR A 202 5.85 12.92 -4.61
N GLY A 203 7.17 13.13 -4.63
CA GLY A 203 7.83 13.94 -5.64
C GLY A 203 9.17 14.46 -5.13
N SER A 204 9.90 15.15 -6.01
CA SER A 204 11.22 15.71 -5.71
C SER A 204 11.19 17.14 -5.18
N SER A 205 10.06 17.85 -5.36
CA SER A 205 9.90 19.25 -4.94
C SER A 205 8.45 19.52 -4.54
N THR A 206 8.22 20.56 -3.75
CA THR A 206 6.85 20.93 -3.37
C THR A 206 5.99 21.28 -4.58
N ALA A 207 6.57 21.90 -5.60
CA ALA A 207 5.90 22.30 -6.84
C ALA A 207 5.41 21.11 -7.69
N THR A 208 5.99 19.92 -7.50
CA THR A 208 5.67 18.73 -8.31
C THR A 208 5.15 17.56 -7.48
N ALA A 209 5.09 17.71 -6.15
CA ALA A 209 4.66 16.64 -5.27
C ALA A 209 3.17 16.34 -5.45
N THR A 210 2.85 15.06 -5.62
CA THR A 210 1.51 14.58 -5.84
C THR A 210 0.89 13.97 -4.58
N VAL A 211 -0.44 14.06 -4.51
CA VAL A 211 -1.24 13.23 -3.61
C VAL A 211 -1.33 11.84 -4.24
N GLU A 212 -1.00 10.79 -3.50
CA GLU A 212 -1.01 9.40 -3.98
C GLU A 212 -1.86 8.53 -3.06
N CYS A 213 -2.23 7.31 -3.48
CA CYS A 213 -2.85 6.32 -2.58
C CYS A 213 -2.02 6.17 -1.29
N ALA A 214 -0.70 6.16 -1.44
CA ALA A 214 0.23 6.03 -0.33
C ALA A 214 0.34 7.29 0.55
N SER A 215 -0.29 8.41 0.20
CA SER A 215 -0.43 9.58 1.08
C SER A 215 -1.34 9.27 2.27
N CYS A 216 -2.39 8.48 2.04
CA CYS A 216 -3.34 8.07 3.08
C CYS A 216 -3.08 6.66 3.60
N HIS A 217 -2.62 5.75 2.72
CA HIS A 217 -2.42 4.34 3.03
C HIS A 217 -0.93 4.00 3.23
N ASN A 218 -0.64 3.19 4.25
CA ASN A 218 0.66 2.58 4.51
C ASN A 218 0.54 1.07 4.31
N PRO A 219 0.99 0.50 3.18
CA PRO A 219 0.85 -0.93 2.92
C PRO A 219 1.59 -1.80 3.94
N HIS A 220 2.50 -1.22 4.72
CA HIS A 220 3.24 -1.90 5.78
C HIS A 220 2.58 -1.83 7.16
N SER A 221 1.46 -1.12 7.34
CA SER A 221 0.80 -1.00 8.64
C SER A 221 -0.71 -0.93 8.55
N ASN A 222 -1.41 -1.88 9.18
CA ASN A 222 -2.87 -1.87 9.29
C ASN A 222 -3.38 -1.45 10.69
N ALA A 223 -2.54 -0.78 11.49
CA ALA A 223 -2.88 -0.44 12.89
C ALA A 223 -4.14 0.43 13.04
N GLN A 224 -4.51 1.20 12.02
CA GLN A 224 -5.69 2.08 12.02
C GLN A 224 -6.88 1.49 11.23
N GLY A 225 -6.75 0.26 10.71
CA GLY A 225 -7.67 -0.30 9.73
C GLY A 225 -7.47 0.32 8.34
N SER A 226 -7.85 -0.42 7.29
CA SER A 226 -7.71 -0.02 5.88
C SER A 226 -6.32 0.54 5.52
N PHE A 227 -5.27 0.12 6.22
CA PHE A 227 -3.92 0.65 6.09
C PHE A 227 -3.77 2.17 6.29
N LEU A 228 -4.70 2.84 6.98
CA LEU A 228 -4.62 4.29 7.13
C LEU A 228 -3.38 4.71 7.95
N ARG A 229 -2.70 5.77 7.51
CA ARG A 229 -1.53 6.34 8.21
C ARG A 229 -1.88 6.99 9.55
N LYS A 230 -3.13 7.41 9.72
CA LYS A 230 -3.69 7.97 10.95
C LYS A 230 -5.19 7.63 11.02
N SER A 231 -5.77 7.70 12.21
CA SER A 231 -7.22 7.52 12.37
C SER A 231 -7.97 8.60 11.58
N ASN A 232 -9.10 8.23 10.98
CA ASN A 232 -10.03 9.18 10.36
C ASN A 232 -11.15 9.63 11.32
N ALA A 233 -11.02 9.37 12.63
CA ALA A 233 -11.94 9.92 13.63
C ALA A 233 -12.01 11.45 13.50
N GLY A 234 -13.23 12.00 13.44
CA GLY A 234 -13.43 13.44 13.24
C GLY A 234 -12.85 13.98 11.92
N SER A 235 -12.75 13.14 10.88
CA SER A 235 -12.18 13.53 9.58
C SER A 235 -10.70 13.94 9.64
N ALA A 236 -9.96 13.47 10.64
CA ALA A 236 -8.59 13.90 10.90
C ALA A 236 -7.60 13.62 9.75
N ILE A 237 -7.88 12.67 8.85
CA ILE A 237 -7.11 12.52 7.60
C ILE A 237 -7.39 13.69 6.68
N CYS A 238 -8.66 13.93 6.35
CA CYS A 238 -9.10 14.98 5.44
C CYS A 238 -8.60 16.35 5.88
N LEU A 239 -8.73 16.66 7.18
CA LEU A 239 -8.31 17.92 7.79
C LEU A 239 -6.79 18.11 7.86
N THR A 240 -6.00 17.09 7.47
CA THR A 240 -4.56 17.27 7.28
C THR A 240 -4.29 18.12 6.05
N CYS A 241 -5.10 17.95 5.00
CA CYS A 241 -4.96 18.67 3.73
C CYS A 241 -5.93 19.83 3.63
N HIS A 242 -7.19 19.64 4.04
CA HIS A 242 -8.25 20.62 3.83
C HIS A 242 -8.50 21.47 5.08
N ILE A 243 -8.77 22.75 4.85
CA ILE A 243 -9.27 23.71 5.82
C ILE A 243 -10.78 23.82 5.57
N LYS A 244 -11.60 23.30 6.50
CA LYS A 244 -13.07 23.22 6.39
C LYS A 244 -13.73 23.64 7.70
#